data_AF-A0A937FBS0-F1
#
_entry.id   AF-A0A937FBS0-F1
#
_cell.length_a   1.000
_cell.length_b   1.000
_cell.length_c   1.000
_cell.angle_alpha   90.00
_cell.angle_beta   90.00
_cell.angle_gamma   90.00
#
_symmetry.space_group_name_H-M   'P 1'
#
loop_
_entity.id
_entity.type
_entity.pdbx_description
1 polymer ?
#
loop_
_entity_poly.entity_id
_entity_poly.type
_entity_poly.pdbx_seq_one_letter_code
_entity_poly.pdbx_strand_id
1 'polypeptide(L)'
;MQVVDRIAIVVAICGCFIRIGNFINSEIIGKPTHSGFGVVFANNLNQFIKEDSSPIESISYTQNHLAPPIEPGYMPIDLTLTFKPHPDVQTKEGIEGFLNGHFLTQLRSKNFLHQHFFYPPSAKFSPLISYNNSGNYEASIIVYGIARHPAQLYEACSCLILFFILFGIWNKEKLNTPPGLLFGILLTVIFSMRFLYEFIKENQLPFEENLMLNMGQLLSIPLIISGIIILIYARKKNYQNN
;
A
#
# COMPACT_ATOMS: atom_id res chain seq x y z
N MET A 1 -22.80 24.52 11.68
CA MET A 1 -22.40 23.20 12.24
C MET A 1 -23.20 22.04 11.66
N GLN A 2 -24.53 22.07 11.55
CA GLN A 2 -25.29 20.94 10.97
C GLN A 2 -24.87 20.56 9.53
N VAL A 3 -24.44 21.52 8.71
CA VAL A 3 -23.86 21.23 7.38
C VAL A 3 -22.53 20.47 7.50
N VAL A 4 -21.66 20.90 8.43
CA VAL A 4 -20.36 20.27 8.71
C VAL A 4 -20.54 18.82 9.18
N ASP A 5 -21.55 18.55 9.99
CA ASP A 5 -21.88 17.19 10.43
C ASP A 5 -22.30 16.27 9.28
N ARG A 6 -23.01 16.79 8.27
CA ARG A 6 -23.36 16.02 7.07
C ARG A 6 -22.14 15.79 6.18
N ILE A 7 -21.29 16.80 6.03
CA ILE A 7 -20.01 16.67 5.34
C ILE A 7 -19.15 15.60 6.01
N ALA A 8 -19.18 15.50 7.34
CA ALA A 8 -18.39 14.50 8.07
C ALA A 8 -18.68 13.06 7.63
N ILE A 9 -19.96 12.74 7.36
CA ILE A 9 -20.37 11.43 6.83
C ILE A 9 -19.72 11.20 5.45
N VAL A 10 -19.79 12.20 4.56
CA VAL A 10 -19.22 12.11 3.20
C VAL A 10 -17.69 12.00 3.24
N VAL A 11 -17.04 12.68 4.17
CA VAL A 11 -15.58 12.61 4.35
C VAL A 11 -15.15 11.21 4.76
N ALA A 12 -15.90 10.51 5.62
CA ALA A 12 -15.57 9.14 6.04
C ALA A 12 -15.57 8.18 4.84
N ILE A 13 -16.60 8.21 3.99
CA ILE A 13 -16.66 7.34 2.80
C ILE A 13 -15.64 7.76 1.73
N CYS A 14 -15.40 9.06 1.55
CA CYS A 14 -14.34 9.55 0.68
C CYS A 14 -12.96 9.04 1.14
N GLY A 15 -12.70 9.07 2.45
CA GLY A 15 -11.49 8.52 3.06
C GLY A 15 -11.31 7.02 2.77
N CYS A 16 -12.39 6.24 2.75
CA CYS A 16 -12.35 4.83 2.34
C CYS A 16 -11.85 4.67 0.90
N PHE A 17 -12.47 5.38 -0.05
CA PHE A 17 -12.09 5.30 -1.47
C PHE A 17 -10.66 5.77 -1.74
N ILE A 18 -10.21 6.84 -1.08
CA ILE A 18 -8.82 7.29 -1.18
C ILE A 18 -7.87 6.17 -0.75
N ARG A 19 -8.16 5.49 0.36
CA ARG A 19 -7.30 4.41 0.87
C ARG A 19 -7.32 3.16 -0.02
N ILE A 20 -8.44 2.86 -0.66
CA ILE A 20 -8.52 1.82 -1.69
C ILE A 20 -7.66 2.22 -2.91
N GLY A 21 -7.70 3.48 -3.34
CA GLY A 21 -6.84 4.00 -4.41
C GLY A 21 -5.35 3.83 -4.07
N ASN A 22 -4.94 4.21 -2.86
CA ASN A 22 -3.56 4.01 -2.39
C ASN A 22 -3.14 2.54 -2.41
N PHE A 23 -4.04 1.62 -2.05
CA PHE A 23 -3.78 0.18 -2.11
C PHE A 23 -3.55 -0.30 -3.55
N ILE A 24 -4.43 0.09 -4.49
CA ILE A 24 -4.32 -0.27 -5.91
C ILE A 24 -3.02 0.27 -6.51
N ASN A 25 -2.64 1.49 -6.16
CA ASN A 25 -1.41 2.13 -6.65
C ASN A 25 -0.14 1.61 -5.98
N SER A 26 -0.24 0.78 -4.93
CA SER A 26 0.89 0.32 -4.12
C SER A 26 1.62 1.46 -3.38
N GLU A 27 0.89 2.48 -2.94
CA GLU A 27 1.44 3.64 -2.23
C GLU A 27 1.29 3.51 -0.71
N ILE A 28 2.21 4.11 0.06
CA ILE A 28 2.17 4.17 1.54
C ILE A 28 2.12 2.76 2.17
N ILE A 29 3.08 1.91 1.79
CA ILE A 29 3.14 0.51 2.20
C ILE A 29 3.35 0.32 3.71
N GLY A 30 2.83 -0.78 4.24
CA GLY A 30 3.09 -1.22 5.61
C GLY A 30 4.48 -1.80 5.80
N LYS A 31 4.90 -1.95 7.05
CA LYS A 31 6.10 -2.68 7.47
C LYS A 31 6.03 -4.16 7.04
N PRO A 32 7.18 -4.84 6.89
CA PRO A 32 7.21 -6.27 6.62
C PRO A 32 6.51 -7.04 7.75
N THR A 33 5.74 -8.07 7.39
CA THR A 33 5.00 -8.88 8.39
C THR A 33 5.88 -9.93 9.07
N HIS A 34 7.07 -10.20 8.51
CA HIS A 34 7.96 -11.29 8.91
C HIS A 34 7.26 -12.66 8.99
N SER A 35 6.16 -12.83 8.25
CA SER A 35 5.36 -14.05 8.19
C SER A 35 4.99 -14.37 6.75
N GLY A 36 4.57 -15.60 6.47
CA GLY A 36 4.06 -15.97 5.14
C GLY A 36 2.73 -15.30 4.77
N PHE A 37 2.14 -14.51 5.68
CA PHE A 37 0.89 -13.79 5.47
C PHE A 37 1.16 -12.31 5.21
N GLY A 38 0.55 -11.77 4.16
CA GLY A 38 0.68 -10.36 3.79
C GLY A 38 0.38 -10.14 2.32
N VAL A 39 0.62 -8.91 1.86
CA VAL A 39 0.52 -8.53 0.45
C VAL A 39 1.91 -8.19 -0.05
N VAL A 40 2.28 -8.73 -1.21
CA VAL A 40 3.47 -8.32 -1.95
C VAL A 40 3.06 -7.28 -2.98
N PHE A 41 3.61 -6.07 -2.86
CA PHE A 41 3.30 -4.96 -3.75
C PHE A 41 4.27 -4.94 -4.94
N ALA A 42 3.77 -5.28 -6.13
CA ALA A 42 4.58 -5.47 -7.35
C ALA A 42 4.46 -4.33 -8.38
N ASN A 43 3.57 -3.36 -8.16
CA ASN A 43 3.21 -2.38 -9.19
C ASN A 43 4.40 -1.51 -9.67
N ASN A 44 5.37 -1.24 -8.80
CA ASN A 44 6.58 -0.49 -9.15
C ASN A 44 7.39 -1.15 -10.26
N LEU A 45 7.44 -2.49 -10.30
CA LEU A 45 8.14 -3.22 -11.35
C LEU A 45 7.41 -3.13 -12.70
N ASN A 46 6.07 -3.07 -12.67
CA ASN A 46 5.28 -2.82 -13.89
C ASN A 46 5.52 -1.39 -14.43
N GLN A 47 5.70 -0.41 -13.54
CA GLN A 47 6.00 0.97 -13.93
C GLN A 47 7.39 1.08 -14.57
N PHE A 48 8.39 0.39 -14.03
CA PHE A 48 9.74 0.32 -14.60
C PHE A 48 9.75 -0.19 -16.06
N ILE A 49 8.86 -1.11 -16.42
CA ILE A 49 8.79 -1.65 -17.79
C ILE A 49 8.07 -0.73 -18.77
N LYS A 50 7.14 0.08 -18.28
CA LYS A 50 6.44 1.06 -19.11
C LYS A 50 7.34 2.23 -19.52
N GLU A 51 8.56 2.31 -19.02
CA GLU A 51 9.57 3.23 -19.53
C GLU A 51 10.01 2.80 -20.94
N ASP A 52 9.95 3.75 -21.87
CA ASP A 52 9.86 3.59 -23.34
C ASP A 52 11.02 2.80 -24.03
N SER A 53 12.06 2.41 -23.27
CA SER A 53 13.26 1.74 -23.78
C SER A 53 13.39 0.27 -23.38
N SER A 54 12.45 -0.30 -22.62
CA SER A 54 12.55 -1.70 -22.20
C SER A 54 12.17 -2.68 -23.32
N PRO A 55 12.94 -3.75 -23.56
CA PRO A 55 12.56 -4.85 -24.45
C PRO A 55 11.46 -5.77 -23.89
N ILE A 56 11.02 -5.52 -22.65
CA ILE A 56 9.99 -6.32 -21.98
C ILE A 56 8.60 -5.80 -22.41
N GLU A 57 7.73 -6.71 -22.85
CA GLU A 57 6.34 -6.44 -23.20
C GLU A 57 5.43 -6.47 -21.97
N SER A 58 5.56 -7.51 -21.13
CA SER A 58 4.77 -7.65 -19.91
C SER A 58 5.48 -8.50 -18.84
N ILE A 59 5.02 -8.37 -17.59
CA ILE A 59 5.37 -9.27 -16.50
C ILE A 59 4.12 -9.99 -16.01
N SER A 60 4.25 -11.29 -15.80
CA SER A 60 3.32 -12.08 -15.01
C SER A 60 3.99 -12.54 -13.71
N TYR A 61 3.21 -12.55 -12.62
CA TYR A 61 3.66 -12.97 -11.29
C TYR A 61 2.85 -14.20 -10.89
N THR A 62 3.52 -15.31 -10.62
CA THR A 62 2.87 -16.52 -10.09
C THR A 62 3.47 -16.84 -8.73
N GLN A 63 2.63 -17.12 -7.73
CA GLN A 63 3.12 -17.55 -6.44
C GLN A 63 3.76 -18.93 -6.55
N ASN A 64 5.03 -19.04 -6.15
CA ASN A 64 5.71 -20.32 -6.16
C ASN A 64 5.48 -21.00 -4.80
N HIS A 65 4.70 -22.07 -4.79
CA HIS A 65 4.42 -22.85 -3.57
C HIS A 65 5.43 -23.98 -3.33
N LEU A 66 6.36 -24.20 -4.27
CA LEU A 66 7.31 -25.31 -4.27
C LEU A 66 8.68 -24.89 -3.71
N ALA A 67 9.10 -23.67 -3.99
CA ALA A 67 10.32 -23.11 -3.42
C ALA A 67 10.10 -22.75 -1.94
N PRO A 68 11.03 -23.11 -1.03
CA PRO A 68 10.94 -22.66 0.35
C PRO A 68 11.20 -21.14 0.43
N PRO A 69 10.53 -20.42 1.34
CA PRO A 69 10.90 -19.04 1.65
C PRO A 69 12.34 -19.02 2.19
N ILE A 70 13.14 -18.04 1.76
CA ILE A 70 14.53 -17.86 2.26
C ILE A 70 14.50 -17.49 3.74
N GLU A 71 13.62 -16.56 4.10
CA GLU A 71 13.43 -16.05 5.44
C GLU A 71 11.94 -15.77 5.68
N PRO A 72 11.46 -15.76 6.94
CA PRO A 72 10.09 -15.40 7.26
C PRO A 72 9.72 -14.00 6.70
N GLY A 73 8.69 -13.93 5.86
CA GLY A 73 8.27 -12.70 5.17
C GLY A 73 8.78 -12.56 3.74
N TYR A 74 9.68 -13.43 3.27
CA TYR A 74 10.17 -13.46 1.89
C TYR A 74 9.51 -14.61 1.12
N MET A 75 8.52 -14.26 0.29
CA MET A 75 7.70 -15.22 -0.43
C MET A 75 8.25 -15.45 -1.85
N PRO A 76 8.52 -16.69 -2.25
CA PRO A 76 9.01 -16.96 -3.60
C PRO A 76 7.91 -16.72 -4.64
N ILE A 77 8.27 -15.97 -5.68
CA ILE A 77 7.41 -15.57 -6.77
C ILE A 77 8.14 -15.91 -8.07
N ASP A 78 7.44 -16.62 -8.95
CA ASP A 78 7.87 -16.83 -10.32
C ASP A 78 7.52 -15.57 -11.12
N LEU A 79 8.57 -14.86 -11.51
CA LEU A 79 8.50 -13.68 -12.35
C LEU A 79 8.71 -14.11 -13.81
N THR A 80 7.65 -14.09 -14.60
CA THR A 80 7.71 -14.40 -16.03
C THR A 80 7.69 -13.11 -16.83
N LEU A 81 8.76 -12.88 -17.58
CA LEU A 81 8.96 -11.74 -18.46
C LEU A 81 8.65 -12.15 -19.89
N THR A 82 7.68 -11.52 -20.53
CA THR A 82 7.42 -11.69 -21.96
C THR A 82 8.12 -10.58 -22.73
N PHE A 83 8.90 -10.91 -23.76
CA PHE A 83 9.66 -9.95 -24.54
C PHE A 83 8.98 -9.62 -25.87
N LYS A 84 8.98 -8.34 -26.23
CA LYS A 84 8.58 -7.91 -27.59
C LYS A 84 9.76 -8.10 -28.55
N PRO A 85 9.52 -8.23 -29.86
CA PRO A 85 10.59 -8.25 -30.85
C PRO A 85 11.46 -6.98 -30.74
N HIS A 86 12.71 -7.15 -30.32
CA HIS A 86 13.67 -6.06 -30.14
C HIS A 86 15.08 -6.55 -30.51
N PRO A 87 15.95 -5.72 -31.13
CA PRO A 87 17.24 -6.15 -31.68
C PRO A 87 18.13 -6.93 -30.70
N ASP A 88 18.14 -6.51 -29.42
CA ASP A 88 19.01 -7.08 -28.39
C ASP A 88 18.49 -8.39 -27.74
N VAL A 89 17.27 -8.81 -28.06
CA VAL A 89 16.56 -9.95 -27.41
C VAL A 89 15.89 -10.87 -28.44
N GLN A 90 16.58 -11.12 -29.56
CA GLN A 90 16.11 -12.05 -30.60
C GLN A 90 16.63 -13.48 -30.40
N THR A 91 17.63 -13.66 -29.55
CA THR A 91 18.25 -14.97 -29.25
C THR A 91 18.21 -15.24 -27.75
N LYS A 92 18.28 -16.52 -27.37
CA LYS A 92 18.37 -16.93 -25.95
C LYS A 92 19.56 -16.26 -25.25
N GLU A 93 20.70 -16.20 -25.92
CA GLU A 93 21.93 -15.57 -25.41
C GLU A 93 21.77 -14.04 -25.21
N GLY A 94 21.07 -13.36 -26.12
CA GLY A 94 20.77 -11.93 -25.99
C GLY A 94 19.86 -11.65 -24.79
N ILE A 95 18.86 -12.50 -24.55
CA ILE A 95 17.97 -12.43 -23.38
C ILE A 95 18.76 -12.68 -22.09
N GLU A 96 19.61 -13.70 -22.05
CA GLU A 96 20.47 -13.95 -20.89
C GLU A 96 21.41 -12.76 -20.61
N GLY A 97 21.98 -12.16 -21.66
CA GLY A 97 22.83 -10.97 -21.56
C GLY A 97 22.09 -9.74 -21.00
N PHE A 98 20.90 -9.44 -21.54
CA PHE A 98 20.05 -8.37 -21.04
C PHE A 98 19.64 -8.58 -19.58
N LEU A 99 19.25 -9.81 -19.25
CA LEU A 99 18.82 -10.16 -17.90
C LEU A 99 19.96 -10.05 -16.89
N ASN A 100 21.14 -10.58 -17.20
CA ASN A 100 22.30 -10.54 -16.31
C ASN A 100 22.91 -9.13 -16.19
N GLY A 101 22.96 -8.39 -17.30
CA GLY A 101 23.64 -7.09 -17.37
C GLY A 101 22.76 -5.94 -16.91
N HIS A 102 21.58 -5.79 -17.51
CA HIS A 102 20.72 -4.63 -17.26
C HIS A 102 19.67 -4.94 -16.20
N PHE A 103 18.88 -6.00 -16.37
CA PHE A 103 17.75 -6.29 -15.49
C PHE A 103 18.17 -6.62 -14.06
N LEU A 104 19.15 -7.53 -13.88
CA LEU A 104 19.62 -7.94 -12.56
C LEU A 104 20.31 -6.79 -11.80
N THR A 105 21.07 -5.96 -12.51
CA THR A 105 21.68 -4.75 -11.94
C THR A 105 20.63 -3.78 -11.43
N GLN A 106 19.54 -3.60 -12.19
CA GLN A 106 18.41 -2.76 -11.78
C GLN A 106 17.62 -3.39 -10.63
N LEU A 107 17.38 -4.71 -10.65
CA LEU A 107 16.78 -5.46 -9.54
C LEU A 107 17.57 -5.31 -8.23
N ARG A 108 18.90 -5.24 -8.31
CA ARG A 108 19.82 -5.07 -7.18
C ARG A 108 20.08 -3.61 -6.80
N SER A 109 19.49 -2.64 -7.50
CA SER A 109 19.69 -1.22 -7.23
C SER A 109 18.90 -0.78 -5.99
N LYS A 110 19.61 -0.26 -4.98
CA LYS A 110 19.12 0.09 -3.63
C LYS A 110 17.82 0.89 -3.55
N ASN A 111 17.53 1.73 -4.54
CA ASN A 111 16.55 2.80 -4.38
C ASN A 111 15.13 2.46 -4.87
N PHE A 112 14.93 1.41 -5.67
CA PHE A 112 13.62 1.18 -6.32
C PHE A 112 12.97 -0.18 -5.96
N LEU A 113 13.78 -1.23 -5.78
CA LEU A 113 13.24 -2.60 -5.66
C LEU A 113 13.50 -3.27 -4.30
N HIS A 114 14.47 -2.82 -3.51
CA HIS A 114 14.76 -3.41 -2.19
C HIS A 114 13.60 -3.34 -1.19
N GLN A 115 12.63 -2.43 -1.40
CA GLN A 115 11.45 -2.34 -0.54
C GLN A 115 10.38 -3.40 -0.87
N HIS A 116 10.44 -4.01 -2.05
CA HIS A 116 9.36 -4.84 -2.61
C HIS A 116 9.82 -6.26 -2.95
N PHE A 117 11.02 -6.40 -3.51
CA PHE A 117 11.60 -7.66 -3.93
C PHE A 117 13.04 -7.79 -3.44
N PHE A 118 13.42 -9.02 -3.14
CA PHE A 118 14.76 -9.42 -2.77
C PHE A 118 15.25 -10.50 -3.72
N TYR A 119 16.46 -10.30 -4.22
CA TYR A 119 17.19 -11.32 -4.95
C TYR A 119 18.54 -11.55 -4.26
N PRO A 120 18.84 -12.76 -3.75
CA PRO A 120 20.07 -13.00 -3.02
C PRO A 120 21.29 -12.75 -3.91
N PRO A 121 22.32 -12.03 -3.44
CA PRO A 121 23.54 -11.79 -4.23
C PRO A 121 24.26 -13.09 -4.62
N SER A 122 24.15 -14.12 -3.77
CA SER A 122 24.76 -15.45 -3.92
C SER A 122 23.91 -16.44 -4.73
N ALA A 123 22.65 -16.10 -5.06
CA ALA A 123 21.82 -16.98 -5.87
C ALA A 123 22.35 -17.05 -7.30
N LYS A 124 22.44 -18.27 -7.84
CA LYS A 124 22.76 -18.46 -9.26
C LYS A 124 21.58 -17.93 -10.08
N PHE A 125 21.87 -16.97 -10.96
CA PHE A 125 20.89 -16.46 -11.90
C PHE A 125 20.80 -17.40 -13.10
N SER A 126 19.78 -18.25 -13.10
CA SER A 126 19.50 -19.21 -14.18
C SER A 126 18.06 -19.00 -14.68
N PRO A 127 17.83 -18.05 -15.60
CA PRO A 127 16.50 -17.83 -16.16
C PRO A 127 16.07 -19.03 -16.99
N LEU A 128 14.84 -19.50 -16.81
CA LEU A 128 14.25 -20.46 -17.74
C LEU A 128 13.69 -19.71 -18.93
N ILE A 129 14.33 -19.85 -20.09
CA ILE A 129 13.90 -19.19 -21.32
C ILE A 129 13.10 -20.17 -22.18
N SER A 130 11.82 -19.86 -22.35
CA SER A 130 10.89 -20.56 -23.24
C SER A 130 10.50 -19.67 -24.41
N TYR A 131 9.92 -20.29 -25.43
CA TYR A 131 9.28 -19.59 -26.53
C TYR A 131 7.79 -19.85 -26.41
N ASN A 132 6.99 -18.80 -26.25
CA ASN A 132 5.54 -18.93 -26.10
C ASN A 132 4.91 -19.25 -27.46
N ASN A 133 3.73 -19.88 -27.44
CA ASN A 133 2.87 -20.17 -28.58
C ASN A 133 2.51 -18.91 -29.40
N SER A 134 2.61 -17.72 -28.80
CA SER A 134 2.39 -16.42 -29.47
C SER A 134 3.58 -15.91 -30.29
N GLY A 135 4.72 -16.62 -30.31
CA GLY A 135 5.90 -16.21 -31.07
C GLY A 135 6.86 -15.27 -30.34
N ASN A 136 6.70 -15.09 -29.04
CA ASN A 136 7.55 -14.23 -28.21
C ASN A 136 8.41 -15.08 -27.26
N TYR A 137 9.61 -14.60 -26.93
CA TYR A 137 10.41 -15.21 -25.88
C TYR A 137 9.84 -14.88 -24.50
N GLU A 138 9.90 -15.86 -23.60
CA GLU A 138 9.58 -15.70 -22.20
C GLU A 138 10.76 -16.11 -21.34
N ALA A 139 11.05 -15.35 -20.29
CA ALA A 139 12.03 -15.72 -19.29
C ALA A 139 11.39 -15.77 -17.91
N SER A 140 11.45 -16.93 -17.27
CA SER A 140 11.00 -17.11 -15.89
C SER A 140 12.18 -17.11 -14.93
N ILE A 141 12.11 -16.25 -13.91
CA ILE A 141 13.07 -16.20 -12.82
C ILE A 141 12.35 -16.24 -11.47
N ILE A 142 13.01 -16.82 -10.48
CA ILE A 142 12.51 -16.82 -9.10
C ILE A 142 13.02 -15.56 -8.39
N VAL A 143 12.09 -14.77 -7.88
CA VAL A 143 12.36 -13.61 -7.01
C VAL A 143 11.62 -13.75 -5.69
N TYR A 144 12.08 -13.10 -4.64
CA TYR A 144 11.43 -13.15 -3.33
C TYR A 144 10.71 -11.84 -3.04
N GLY A 145 9.38 -11.87 -3.02
CA GLY A 145 8.57 -10.72 -2.64
C GLY A 145 8.54 -10.53 -1.13
N ILE A 146 8.61 -9.28 -0.68
CA ILE A 146 8.50 -8.94 0.75
C ILE A 146 7.02 -8.83 1.11
N ALA A 147 6.52 -9.73 1.96
CA ALA A 147 5.17 -9.70 2.46
C ALA A 147 4.99 -8.56 3.47
N ARG A 148 4.07 -7.64 3.18
CA ARG A 148 3.81 -6.43 3.99
C ARG A 148 2.38 -6.37 4.49
N HIS A 149 2.19 -5.64 5.58
CA HIS A 149 0.85 -5.33 6.07
C HIS A 149 0.13 -4.41 5.07
N PRO A 150 -1.06 -4.77 4.57
CA PRO A 150 -1.88 -3.88 3.75
C PRO A 150 -2.58 -2.83 4.62
N ALA A 151 -1.79 -1.93 5.23
CA ALA A 151 -2.26 -0.91 6.15
C ALA A 151 -3.37 -0.03 5.53
N GLN A 152 -3.32 0.18 4.22
CA GLN A 152 -4.31 0.93 3.46
C GLN A 152 -5.69 0.27 3.51
N LEU A 153 -5.76 -1.07 3.46
CA LEU A 153 -7.03 -1.79 3.60
C LEU A 153 -7.57 -1.70 5.03
N TYR A 154 -6.71 -1.75 6.04
CA TYR A 154 -7.12 -1.56 7.44
C TYR A 154 -7.71 -0.17 7.66
N GLU A 155 -7.07 0.87 7.10
CA GLU A 155 -7.58 2.24 7.09
C GLU A 155 -8.91 2.36 6.33
N ALA A 156 -9.02 1.75 5.15
CA ALA A 156 -10.25 1.77 4.36
C ALA A 156 -11.42 1.13 5.11
N CYS A 157 -11.20 -0.03 5.74
CA CYS A 157 -12.19 -0.69 6.58
C CYS A 157 -12.61 0.18 7.77
N SER A 158 -11.65 0.85 8.43
CA SER A 158 -11.94 1.75 9.55
C SER A 158 -12.78 2.95 9.12
N CYS A 159 -12.46 3.55 7.98
CA CYS A 159 -13.23 4.63 7.37
C CYS A 159 -14.66 4.19 7.00
N LEU A 160 -14.81 2.98 6.47
CA LEU A 160 -16.12 2.43 6.11
C LEU A 160 -16.99 2.13 7.34
N ILE A 161 -16.41 1.54 8.39
CA ILE A 161 -17.09 1.32 9.67
C ILE A 161 -17.51 2.67 10.27
N LEU A 162 -16.62 3.65 10.27
CA LEU A 162 -16.91 4.99 10.76
C LEU A 162 -18.06 5.65 9.96
N PHE A 163 -18.08 5.49 8.64
CA PHE A 163 -19.19 5.95 7.81
C PHE A 163 -20.53 5.37 8.28
N PHE A 164 -20.62 4.05 8.49
CA PHE A 164 -21.85 3.42 8.96
C PHE A 164 -22.26 3.88 10.36
N ILE A 165 -21.29 4.10 11.26
CA ILE A 165 -21.57 4.65 12.60
C ILE A 165 -22.14 6.06 12.50
N LEU A 166 -21.48 6.95 11.77
CA LEU A 166 -21.93 8.35 11.61
C LEU A 166 -23.28 8.43 10.89
N PHE A 167 -23.46 7.63 9.84
CA PHE A 167 -24.72 7.52 9.12
C PHE A 167 -25.84 6.96 10.00
N GLY A 168 -25.55 5.95 10.83
CA GLY A 168 -26.51 5.38 11.77
C GLY A 168 -26.98 6.37 12.83
N ILE A 169 -26.05 7.14 13.43
CA ILE A 169 -26.37 8.22 14.37
C ILE A 169 -27.23 9.28 13.68
N TRP A 170 -26.82 9.72 12.50
CA TRP A 170 -27.56 10.72 11.73
C TRP A 170 -28.94 10.23 11.31
N ASN A 171 -29.09 8.97 10.91
CA ASN A 171 -30.39 8.42 10.47
C ASN A 171 -31.38 8.29 11.65
N LYS A 172 -30.86 8.03 12.85
CA LYS A 172 -31.67 7.96 14.08
C LYS A 172 -32.12 9.36 14.55
N GLU A 173 -31.18 10.30 14.66
CA GLU A 173 -31.43 11.62 15.26
C GLU A 173 -31.89 12.67 14.24
N LYS A 174 -31.59 12.47 12.95
CA LYS A 174 -31.92 13.35 11.81
C LYS A 174 -31.64 14.83 12.12
N LEU A 175 -32.66 15.67 12.09
CA LEU A 175 -32.57 17.12 12.34
C LEU A 175 -32.25 17.45 13.80
N ASN A 176 -32.47 16.52 14.72
CA ASN A 176 -32.19 16.67 16.15
C ASN A 176 -30.72 16.34 16.51
N THR A 177 -29.90 15.96 15.51
CA THR A 177 -28.48 15.70 15.74
C THR A 177 -27.80 16.94 16.34
N PRO A 178 -27.14 16.82 17.51
CA PRO A 178 -26.47 17.96 18.13
C PRO A 178 -25.39 18.54 17.22
N PRO A 179 -25.36 19.86 17.01
CA PRO A 179 -24.40 20.48 16.11
C PRO A 179 -22.96 20.25 16.57
N GLY A 180 -22.13 19.71 15.69
CA GLY A 180 -20.72 19.38 15.93
C GLY A 180 -20.48 17.96 16.43
N LEU A 181 -21.53 17.18 16.72
CA LEU A 181 -21.37 15.81 17.24
C LEU A 181 -20.69 14.90 16.20
N LEU A 182 -21.21 14.84 14.97
CA LEU A 182 -20.68 13.92 13.96
C LEU A 182 -19.28 14.35 13.51
N PHE A 183 -19.06 15.65 13.38
CA PHE A 183 -17.75 16.19 13.06
C PHE A 183 -16.71 15.92 14.15
N GLY A 184 -17.09 16.07 15.43
CA GLY A 184 -16.22 15.73 16.56
C GLY A 184 -15.87 14.24 16.61
N ILE A 185 -16.83 13.35 16.35
CA ILE A 185 -16.59 11.89 16.26
C ILE A 185 -15.63 11.61 15.10
N LEU A 186 -15.88 12.18 13.92
CA LEU A 186 -15.03 12.00 12.74
C LEU A 186 -13.58 12.39 13.04
N LEU A 187 -13.33 13.61 13.52
CA LEU A 187 -11.99 14.09 13.84
C LEU A 187 -11.30 13.17 14.85
N THR A 188 -11.98 12.88 15.95
CA THR A 188 -11.39 12.06 17.02
C THR A 188 -11.02 10.67 16.51
N VAL A 189 -11.94 10.00 15.80
CA VAL A 189 -11.73 8.61 15.36
C VAL A 189 -10.73 8.52 14.21
N ILE A 190 -10.85 9.36 13.17
CA ILE A 190 -9.93 9.33 12.02
C ILE A 190 -8.50 9.60 12.46
N PHE A 191 -8.27 10.62 13.28
CA PHE A 191 -6.91 10.96 13.69
C PHE A 191 -6.35 10.00 14.74
N SER A 192 -7.20 9.40 15.60
CA SER A 192 -6.76 8.33 16.49
C SER A 192 -6.33 7.09 15.69
N MET A 193 -7.14 6.68 14.71
CA MET A 193 -6.80 5.55 13.83
C MET A 193 -5.54 5.86 13.03
N ARG A 194 -5.40 7.07 12.48
CA ARG A 194 -4.17 7.51 11.79
C ARG A 194 -2.93 7.38 12.67
N PHE A 195 -3.01 7.82 13.93
CA PHE A 195 -1.91 7.70 14.89
C PHE A 195 -1.50 6.24 15.11
N LEU A 196 -2.46 5.33 15.24
CA LEU A 196 -2.22 3.90 15.42
C LEU A 196 -1.64 3.24 14.17
N TYR A 197 -2.17 3.56 12.99
CA TYR A 197 -1.71 2.96 11.73
C TYR A 197 -0.30 3.36 11.35
N GLU A 198 0.18 4.52 11.79
CA GLU A 198 1.56 4.93 11.54
C GLU A 198 2.59 3.98 12.16
N PHE A 199 2.26 3.27 13.25
CA PHE A 199 3.15 2.25 13.82
C PHE A 199 3.33 1.04 12.89
N ILE A 200 2.37 0.79 12.01
CA ILE A 200 2.34 -0.34 11.06
C ILE A 200 2.90 0.08 9.70
N LYS A 201 3.06 1.38 9.44
CA LYS A 201 3.57 1.92 8.16
C LYS A 201 5.08 2.10 8.18
N GLU A 202 5.71 2.01 7.01
CA GLU A 202 7.11 2.42 6.88
C GLU A 202 7.23 3.94 6.85
N ASN A 203 8.30 4.44 7.47
CA ASN A 203 8.68 5.84 7.40
C ASN A 203 9.08 6.16 5.96
N GLN A 204 8.50 7.21 5.38
CA GLN A 204 8.78 7.57 4.00
C GLN A 204 10.07 8.36 3.86
N LEU A 205 10.50 9.00 4.95
CA LEU A 205 11.61 9.93 4.94
C LEU A 205 12.71 9.43 5.91
N PRO A 206 13.98 9.33 5.47
CA PRO A 206 15.07 8.82 6.30
C PRO A 206 15.29 9.60 7.61
N PHE A 207 14.91 10.88 7.64
CA PHE A 207 15.03 11.68 8.86
C PHE A 207 14.05 11.25 9.97
N GLU A 208 12.96 10.57 9.61
CA GLU A 208 11.92 10.13 10.56
C GLU A 208 12.37 8.91 11.39
N GLU A 209 13.42 8.21 10.98
CA GLU A 209 13.96 7.05 11.70
C GLU A 209 14.48 7.39 13.10
N ASN A 210 14.92 8.64 13.32
CA ASN A 210 15.48 9.09 14.59
C ASN A 210 14.47 9.82 15.49
N LEU A 211 13.24 10.03 15.02
CA LEU A 211 12.21 10.75 15.78
C LEU A 211 11.41 9.78 16.66
N MET A 212 11.10 10.18 17.90
CA MET A 212 10.26 9.37 18.80
C MET A 212 8.84 9.17 18.24
N LEU A 213 8.35 10.14 17.47
CA LEU A 213 7.05 10.09 16.80
C LEU A 213 7.23 10.54 15.36
N ASN A 214 6.59 9.82 14.44
CA ASN A 214 6.55 10.24 13.04
C ASN A 214 5.74 11.54 12.91
N MET A 215 6.02 12.35 11.89
CA MET A 215 5.24 13.52 11.49
C MET A 215 3.73 13.21 11.40
N GLY A 216 3.37 12.03 10.87
CA GLY A 216 1.96 11.60 10.81
C GLY A 216 1.30 11.46 12.20
N GLN A 217 2.06 11.04 13.21
CA GLN A 217 1.59 10.90 14.59
C GLN A 217 1.51 12.25 15.28
N LEU A 218 2.54 13.08 15.13
CA LEU A 218 2.61 14.41 15.73
C LEU A 218 1.46 15.31 15.26
N LEU A 219 1.15 15.29 13.96
CA LEU A 219 0.04 16.04 13.38
C LEU A 219 -1.34 15.52 13.80
N SER A 220 -1.45 14.26 14.22
CA SER A 220 -2.72 13.66 14.64
C SER A 220 -3.14 14.11 16.03
N ILE A 221 -2.19 14.29 16.97
CA ILE A 221 -2.46 14.67 18.36
C ILE A 221 -3.34 15.94 18.51
N PRO A 222 -2.99 17.10 17.90
CA PRO A 222 -3.80 18.31 18.06
C PRO A 222 -5.22 18.16 17.48
N LEU A 223 -5.38 17.36 16.43
CA LEU A 223 -6.67 17.13 15.78
C LEU A 223 -7.57 16.19 16.60
N ILE A 224 -6.98 15.20 17.28
CA ILE A 224 -7.68 14.38 18.27
C ILE A 224 -8.19 15.26 19.42
N ILE A 225 -7.31 16.11 19.98
CA ILE A 225 -7.69 17.02 21.08
C ILE A 225 -8.82 17.95 20.66
N SER A 226 -8.71 18.57 19.47
CA SER A 226 -9.77 19.42 18.92
C SER A 226 -11.10 18.68 18.77
N GLY A 227 -11.07 17.44 18.25
CA GLY A 227 -12.26 16.59 18.13
C GLY A 227 -12.94 16.34 19.49
N ILE A 228 -12.15 16.00 20.52
CA ILE A 228 -12.66 15.78 21.89
C ILE A 228 -13.30 17.04 22.46
N ILE A 229 -12.66 18.21 22.29
CA ILE A 229 -13.19 19.49 22.75
C ILE A 229 -14.55 19.77 22.09
N ILE A 230 -14.67 19.57 20.78
CA ILE A 230 -15.93 19.75 20.03
C ILE A 230 -17.03 18.82 20.59
N LEU A 231 -16.70 17.57 20.90
CA LEU A 231 -17.65 16.61 21.47
C LEU A 231 -18.17 17.02 22.85
N ILE A 232 -17.29 17.54 23.71
CA ILE A 232 -17.67 18.04 25.04
C ILE A 232 -18.65 19.21 24.90
N TYR A 233 -18.36 20.17 24.01
CA TYR A 233 -19.25 21.30 23.75
C TYR A 233 -20.59 20.89 23.13
N ALA A 234 -20.58 19.95 22.18
CA ALA A 234 -21.81 19.44 21.56
C ALA A 234 -22.73 18.77 22.58
N ARG A 235 -22.18 18.00 23.53
CA ARG A 235 -22.95 17.37 24.62
C ARG A 235 -23.53 18.39 25.59
N LYS A 236 -22.73 19.37 26.03
CA LYS A 236 -23.18 20.40 26.98
C LYS A 236 -24.33 21.24 26.41
N LYS A 237 -24.26 21.59 25.12
CA LYS A 237 -25.30 22.36 24.43
C LYS A 237 -26.61 21.56 24.28
N ASN A 238 -26.52 20.25 24.05
CA ASN A 238 -27.71 19.41 23.95
C ASN A 238 -28.44 19.27 25.29
N TYR A 239 -27.70 19.22 26.41
CA TYR A 239 -28.30 19.19 27.75
C TYR A 239 -29.03 20.48 28.13
N GLN A 240 -28.63 21.64 27.59
CA GLN A 240 -29.30 22.92 27.85
C GLN A 240 -30.57 23.14 27.01
N ASN A 241 -30.76 22.34 25.94
CA ASN A 241 -31.89 22.45 25.02
C ASN A 241 -33.00 21.41 25.28
N ASN A 242 -32.79 20.47 26.20
CA ASN A 242 -33.77 19.48 26.67
C ASN A 242 -34.23 19.85 28.09
#